data_AF-A0AAE0DY45-F1
#
_entry.id   AF-A0AAE0DY45-F1
#
_cell.length_a   1.000
_cell.length_b   1.000
_cell.length_c   1.000
_cell.angle_alpha   90.00
_cell.angle_beta   90.00
_cell.angle_gamma   90.00
#
_symmetry.space_group_name_H-M   'P 1'
#
loop_
_entity.id
_entity.type
_entity.pdbx_description
1 polymer ?
#
loop_
_entity_poly.entity_id
_entity_poly.type
_entity_poly.pdbx_seq_one_letter_code
_entity_poly.pdbx_strand_id
1 'polypeptide(L)'
;MAVSVQQSIWDTVLETTKTAQDQNVEPLMWAIQLGSTLNSAGVSLPSTELAHLLVSHICWDNNLPISWKFLDKALTVRIAPPILVLALLSTRVIPSRQLHPAAYRLYIELLKRHAFSFTLLINGPNYEKIMKSIDDILHLSQTFGLKVCEPGLLLLEFVFSVVWQLLDASLDDEGLLELAQENNFRWSTRPEDMEIDSLNSFNEKRTEHHEGLCKANTIMAIEMIGEFLRNKETSRILYLARKNMPLHWGAFIQRLRLLVVKSTALKNSKNITPEVLLQLTSDTRKLLTRKSKTVSQVEFHAVMASGSLISSADQCNGTSRSALWLPIDLFLEDAMDGTQVGANSAVETLTGLVKALQAVNVTTWHDTFLGLWIAALRLVQRERDPSEGPVPRLDTCMCMLLCISTLAIADIIEEDESELIDKTERSSCNPRKEKQATAPGNVRKGLITSLKLLGEYEGLLAAPLSVQSIANQAAVKAIMLVSGLTVGNRLL
;
A
#
# COMPACT_ATOMS: atom_id res chain seq x y z
N MET A 1 -57.56 -29.05 -2.17
CA MET A 1 -56.25 -29.12 -2.83
C MET A 1 -55.37 -28.09 -2.15
N ALA A 2 -54.39 -28.53 -1.36
CA ALA A 2 -53.47 -27.62 -0.68
C ALA A 2 -52.34 -27.28 -1.67
N VAL A 3 -52.31 -26.02 -2.11
CA VAL A 3 -51.17 -25.49 -2.86
C VAL A 3 -50.08 -25.22 -1.82
N SER A 4 -49.08 -26.10 -1.74
CA SER A 4 -47.90 -25.83 -0.92
C SER A 4 -47.13 -24.67 -1.58
N VAL A 5 -47.30 -23.46 -1.05
CA VAL A 5 -46.44 -22.33 -1.42
C VAL A 5 -45.05 -22.69 -0.94
N GLN A 6 -44.14 -22.90 -1.89
CA GLN A 6 -42.75 -23.20 -1.63
C GLN A 6 -42.13 -21.90 -1.08
N GLN A 7 -42.10 -21.74 0.25
CA GLN A 7 -41.48 -20.58 0.91
C GLN A 7 -40.03 -20.48 0.45
N SER A 8 -39.61 -19.28 0.04
CA SER A 8 -38.22 -19.08 -0.34
C SER A 8 -37.34 -19.26 0.90
N ILE A 9 -36.12 -19.76 0.71
CA ILE A 9 -35.17 -19.91 1.81
C ILE A 9 -34.96 -18.59 2.58
N TRP A 10 -35.06 -17.46 1.87
CA TRP A 10 -34.89 -16.13 2.42
C TRP A 10 -36.08 -15.69 3.29
N ASP A 11 -37.30 -16.14 2.98
CA ASP A 11 -38.47 -15.94 3.83
C ASP A 11 -38.29 -16.67 5.16
N THR A 12 -37.80 -17.91 5.11
CA THR A 12 -37.46 -18.71 6.31
C THR A 12 -36.34 -18.05 7.13
N VAL A 13 -35.31 -17.51 6.47
CA VAL A 13 -34.23 -16.76 7.13
C VAL A 13 -34.78 -15.52 7.83
N LEU A 14 -35.70 -14.79 7.21
CA LEU A 14 -36.29 -13.60 7.81
C LEU A 14 -37.20 -13.95 8.99
N GLU A 15 -38.00 -15.02 8.88
CA GLU A 15 -38.88 -15.49 9.96
C GLU A 15 -38.09 -16.01 11.17
N THR A 16 -37.03 -16.80 10.92
CA THR A 16 -36.11 -17.25 11.98
C THR A 16 -35.37 -16.08 12.64
N THR A 17 -35.00 -15.06 11.86
CA THR A 17 -34.40 -13.81 12.34
C THR A 17 -35.34 -13.06 13.28
N LYS A 18 -36.61 -12.88 12.90
CA LYS A 18 -37.64 -12.26 13.74
C LYS A 18 -37.89 -13.06 15.01
N THR A 19 -38.02 -14.38 14.88
CA THR A 19 -38.27 -15.27 16.02
C THR A 19 -37.11 -15.25 17.03
N ALA A 20 -35.87 -15.28 16.55
CA ALA A 20 -34.68 -15.22 17.40
C ALA A 20 -34.57 -13.87 18.13
N GLN A 21 -34.96 -12.79 17.46
CA GLN A 21 -35.06 -11.45 18.05
C GLN A 21 -36.09 -11.41 19.18
N ASP A 22 -37.31 -11.91 18.95
CA ASP A 22 -38.40 -11.92 19.93
C ASP A 22 -38.09 -12.81 21.14
N GLN A 23 -37.41 -13.94 20.92
CA GLN A 23 -36.97 -14.86 21.97
C GLN A 23 -35.69 -14.40 22.69
N ASN A 24 -35.10 -13.27 22.29
CA ASN A 24 -33.86 -12.73 22.84
C ASN A 24 -32.72 -13.78 22.85
N VAL A 25 -32.62 -14.55 21.75
CA VAL A 25 -31.60 -15.58 21.57
C VAL A 25 -30.22 -14.93 21.60
N GLU A 26 -29.25 -15.61 22.22
CA GLU A 26 -27.88 -15.12 22.27
C GLU A 26 -27.35 -14.84 20.83
N PRO A 27 -26.88 -13.63 20.52
CA PRO A 27 -26.52 -13.24 19.15
C PRO A 27 -25.50 -14.13 18.43
N LEU A 28 -24.55 -14.71 19.18
CA LEU A 28 -23.57 -15.63 18.61
C LEU A 28 -24.22 -16.97 18.23
N MET A 29 -25.04 -17.52 19.12
CA MET A 29 -25.77 -18.77 18.86
C MET A 29 -26.73 -18.61 17.68
N TRP A 30 -27.42 -17.48 17.59
CA TRP A 30 -28.25 -17.13 16.45
C TRP A 30 -27.43 -17.11 15.15
N ALA A 31 -26.27 -16.45 15.12
CA ALA A 31 -25.41 -16.41 13.94
C ALA A 31 -24.91 -17.81 13.51
N ILE A 32 -24.55 -18.67 14.47
CA ILE A 32 -24.11 -20.04 14.20
C ILE A 32 -25.26 -20.90 13.65
N GLN A 33 -26.45 -20.81 14.25
CA GLN A 33 -27.64 -21.55 13.79
C GLN A 33 -28.10 -21.11 12.40
N LEU A 34 -28.04 -19.81 12.12
CA LEU A 34 -28.35 -19.30 10.79
C LEU A 34 -27.32 -19.78 9.76
N GLY A 35 -26.04 -19.72 10.11
CA GLY A 35 -24.96 -20.23 9.25
C GLY A 35 -25.09 -21.73 8.95
N SER A 36 -25.44 -22.56 9.94
CA SER A 36 -25.64 -24.00 9.73
C SER A 36 -26.85 -24.29 8.85
N THR A 37 -27.93 -23.54 9.00
CA THR A 37 -29.15 -23.65 8.17
C THR A 37 -28.90 -23.26 6.72
N LEU A 38 -28.12 -22.20 6.50
CA LEU A 38 -27.72 -21.77 5.15
C LEU A 38 -26.79 -22.78 4.48
N ASN A 39 -25.82 -23.31 5.23
CA ASN A 39 -24.92 -24.35 4.72
C ASN A 39 -25.67 -25.64 4.37
N SER A 40 -26.63 -26.08 5.20
CA SER A 40 -27.42 -27.29 4.92
C SER A 40 -28.33 -27.12 3.71
N ALA A 41 -28.75 -25.90 3.42
CA ALA A 41 -29.50 -25.54 2.22
C ALA A 41 -28.61 -25.26 0.99
N GLY A 42 -27.29 -25.45 1.09
CA GLY A 42 -26.36 -25.31 -0.02
C GLY A 42 -25.98 -23.86 -0.39
N VAL A 43 -26.24 -22.89 0.50
CA VAL A 43 -25.86 -21.49 0.26
C VAL A 43 -24.37 -21.31 0.52
N SER A 44 -23.67 -20.72 -0.45
CA SER A 44 -22.25 -20.33 -0.31
C SER A 44 -22.11 -19.18 0.68
N LEU A 45 -21.28 -19.36 1.71
CA LEU A 45 -20.94 -18.34 2.70
C LEU A 45 -19.51 -17.80 2.49
N PRO A 46 -19.26 -16.50 2.67
CA PRO A 46 -20.25 -15.46 3.00
C PRO A 46 -21.19 -15.12 1.82
N SER A 47 -22.48 -14.89 2.10
CA SER A 47 -23.52 -14.63 1.09
C SER A 47 -23.81 -13.14 0.94
N THR A 48 -23.82 -12.67 -0.32
CA THR A 48 -24.20 -11.30 -0.68
C THR A 48 -25.68 -11.04 -0.44
N GLU A 49 -26.54 -12.00 -0.79
CA GLU A 49 -27.99 -11.94 -0.61
C GLU A 49 -28.37 -11.82 0.88
N LEU A 50 -27.69 -12.59 1.74
CA LEU A 50 -27.88 -12.48 3.19
C LEU A 50 -27.51 -11.08 3.70
N ALA A 51 -26.43 -10.47 3.19
CA ALA A 51 -26.06 -9.12 3.58
C ALA A 51 -27.15 -8.09 3.27
N HIS A 52 -27.76 -8.16 2.07
CA HIS A 52 -28.88 -7.31 1.70
C HIS A 52 -30.10 -7.54 2.61
N LEU A 53 -30.44 -8.80 2.90
CA LEU A 53 -31.57 -9.15 3.76
C LEU A 53 -31.36 -8.65 5.19
N LEU A 54 -30.18 -8.85 5.77
CA LEU A 54 -29.88 -8.41 7.13
C LEU A 54 -29.89 -6.89 7.26
N VAL A 55 -29.25 -6.16 6.34
CA VAL A 55 -29.24 -4.69 6.41
C VAL A 55 -30.64 -4.11 6.16
N SER A 56 -31.42 -4.69 5.25
CA SER A 56 -32.80 -4.26 5.03
C SER A 56 -33.71 -4.52 6.22
N HIS A 57 -33.49 -5.60 6.97
CA HIS A 57 -34.25 -5.88 8.17
C HIS A 57 -33.86 -4.96 9.34
N ILE A 58 -32.57 -4.74 9.57
CA ILE A 58 -32.04 -4.03 10.75
C ILE A 58 -32.24 -2.51 10.66
N CYS A 59 -32.17 -1.91 9.47
CA CYS A 59 -32.34 -0.47 9.33
C CYS A 59 -33.80 -0.04 9.56
N TRP A 60 -33.96 1.07 10.29
CA TRP A 60 -35.23 1.72 10.62
C TRP A 60 -36.14 0.89 11.53
N ASP A 61 -37.06 0.11 10.96
CA ASP A 61 -38.16 -0.52 11.70
C ASP A 61 -37.70 -1.56 12.74
N ASN A 62 -36.49 -2.13 12.58
CA ASN A 62 -35.91 -3.08 13.55
C ASN A 62 -34.53 -2.64 14.06
N ASN A 63 -34.36 -1.34 14.31
CA ASN A 63 -33.13 -0.77 14.88
C ASN A 63 -32.97 -1.08 16.38
N LEU A 64 -32.95 -2.37 16.73
CA LEU A 64 -32.81 -2.86 18.11
C LEU A 64 -31.35 -3.20 18.46
N PRO A 65 -30.90 -2.99 19.70
CA PRO A 65 -29.53 -3.30 20.11
C PRO A 65 -29.12 -4.77 19.89
N ILE A 66 -30.06 -5.71 20.03
CA ILE A 66 -29.80 -7.13 19.79
C ILE A 66 -29.49 -7.42 18.33
N SER A 67 -30.18 -6.77 17.39
CA SER A 67 -30.02 -7.00 15.95
C SER A 67 -28.67 -6.49 15.45
N TRP A 68 -28.17 -5.38 15.99
CA TRP A 68 -26.80 -4.90 15.72
C TRP A 68 -25.72 -5.80 16.33
N LYS A 69 -25.94 -6.32 17.54
CA LYS A 69 -25.04 -7.32 18.14
C LYS A 69 -25.00 -8.59 17.31
N PHE A 70 -26.16 -9.04 16.83
CA PHE A 70 -26.28 -10.18 15.92
C PHE A 70 -25.53 -9.91 14.62
N LEU A 71 -25.69 -8.73 14.01
CA LEU A 71 -24.96 -8.36 12.81
C LEU A 71 -23.43 -8.42 13.02
N ASP A 72 -22.92 -7.87 14.13
CA ASP A 72 -21.49 -7.96 14.47
C ASP A 72 -21.03 -9.43 14.60
N LYS A 73 -21.83 -10.30 15.24
CA LYS A 73 -21.51 -11.73 15.35
C LYS A 73 -21.58 -12.44 14.00
N ALA A 74 -22.58 -12.15 13.18
CA ALA A 74 -22.72 -12.67 11.82
C ALA A 74 -21.51 -12.32 10.93
N LEU A 75 -20.99 -11.10 11.04
CA LEU A 75 -19.76 -10.69 10.36
C LEU A 75 -18.53 -11.43 10.89
N THR A 76 -18.44 -11.60 12.21
CA THR A 76 -17.34 -12.33 12.87
C THR A 76 -17.29 -13.80 12.46
N VAL A 77 -18.44 -14.48 12.38
CA VAL A 77 -18.54 -15.88 11.92
C VAL A 77 -18.60 -16.02 10.39
N ARG A 78 -18.48 -14.92 9.65
CA ARG A 78 -18.40 -14.86 8.18
C ARG A 78 -19.59 -15.46 7.43
N ILE A 79 -20.81 -15.33 7.96
CA ILE A 79 -22.02 -15.70 7.20
C ILE A 79 -22.38 -14.62 6.15
N ALA A 80 -22.00 -13.36 6.39
CA ALA A 80 -22.15 -12.24 5.46
C ALA A 80 -20.80 -11.51 5.23
N PRO A 81 -20.54 -10.93 4.03
CA PRO A 81 -19.29 -10.22 3.76
C PRO A 81 -19.24 -8.88 4.53
N PRO A 82 -18.25 -8.65 5.41
CA PRO A 82 -18.24 -7.46 6.27
C PRO A 82 -18.21 -6.13 5.51
N ILE A 83 -17.37 -6.00 4.49
CA ILE A 83 -17.26 -4.76 3.73
C ILE A 83 -18.49 -4.45 2.86
N LEU A 84 -19.23 -5.48 2.41
CA LEU A 84 -20.49 -5.30 1.70
C LEU A 84 -21.56 -4.78 2.64
N VAL A 85 -21.64 -5.35 3.85
CA VAL A 85 -22.54 -4.85 4.90
C VAL A 85 -22.20 -3.40 5.26
N LEU A 86 -20.91 -3.05 5.35
CA LEU A 86 -20.48 -1.67 5.59
C LEU A 86 -20.88 -0.71 4.45
N ALA A 87 -20.77 -1.14 3.18
CA ALA A 87 -21.24 -0.35 2.04
C ALA A 87 -22.77 -0.15 2.06
N LEU A 88 -23.53 -1.22 2.33
CA LEU A 88 -24.99 -1.15 2.45
C LEU A 88 -25.44 -0.23 3.59
N LEU A 89 -24.78 -0.32 4.74
CA LEU A 89 -25.10 0.55 5.87
C LEU A 89 -24.71 2.01 5.61
N SER A 90 -23.63 2.28 4.87
CA SER A 90 -23.17 3.66 4.67
C SER A 90 -24.21 4.49 3.91
N THR A 91 -24.84 3.92 2.88
CA THR A 91 -25.90 4.57 2.08
C THR A 91 -27.18 4.89 2.87
N ARG A 92 -27.43 4.20 3.99
CA ARG A 92 -28.67 4.35 4.80
C ARG A 92 -28.44 5.13 6.09
N VAL A 93 -27.33 4.82 6.77
CA VAL A 93 -27.04 5.30 8.12
C VAL A 93 -26.36 6.66 8.10
N ILE A 94 -25.44 6.92 7.16
CA ILE A 94 -24.72 8.21 7.10
C ILE A 94 -25.67 9.36 6.77
N PRO A 95 -26.59 9.26 5.78
CA PRO A 95 -27.54 10.33 5.50
C PRO A 95 -28.51 10.58 6.66
N SER A 96 -28.87 9.52 7.39
CA SER A 96 -29.82 9.57 8.51
C SER A 96 -29.16 9.82 9.87
N ARG A 97 -27.85 10.13 9.92
CA ARG A 97 -27.06 10.13 11.16
C ARG A 97 -27.53 11.12 12.22
N GLN A 98 -28.09 12.25 11.79
CA GLN A 98 -28.63 13.27 12.71
C GLN A 98 -30.00 12.85 13.28
N LEU A 99 -30.79 12.09 12.52
CA LEU A 99 -32.07 11.53 12.97
C LEU A 99 -31.87 10.27 13.85
N HIS A 100 -30.87 9.47 13.53
CA HIS A 100 -30.58 8.18 14.19
C HIS A 100 -29.11 8.08 14.65
N PRO A 101 -28.66 8.91 15.60
CA PRO A 101 -27.25 8.95 16.01
C PRO A 101 -26.76 7.66 16.70
N ALA A 102 -27.65 6.90 17.33
CA ALA A 102 -27.29 5.60 17.89
C ALA A 102 -26.92 4.58 16.78
N ALA A 103 -27.64 4.59 15.65
CA ALA A 103 -27.31 3.73 14.51
C ALA A 103 -25.98 4.16 13.87
N TYR A 104 -25.73 5.47 13.76
CA TYR A 104 -24.44 5.96 13.26
C TYR A 104 -23.28 5.59 14.18
N ARG A 105 -23.44 5.69 15.51
CA ARG A 105 -22.45 5.19 16.48
C ARG A 105 -22.09 3.73 16.25
N LEU A 106 -23.11 2.88 16.05
CA LEU A 106 -22.94 1.45 15.81
C LEU A 106 -22.28 1.15 14.45
N TYR A 107 -22.63 1.91 13.42
CA TYR A 107 -21.95 1.84 12.12
C TYR A 107 -20.45 2.14 12.23
N ILE A 108 -20.05 3.22 12.91
CA ILE A 108 -18.64 3.57 13.09
C ILE A 108 -17.91 2.48 13.92
N GLU A 109 -18.59 1.89 14.91
CA GLU A 109 -18.07 0.75 15.68
C GLU A 109 -17.88 -0.53 14.84
N LEU A 110 -18.76 -0.79 13.86
CA LEU A 110 -18.58 -1.87 12.90
C LEU A 110 -17.43 -1.58 11.93
N LEU A 111 -17.32 -0.33 11.43
CA LEU A 111 -16.18 0.10 10.62
C LEU A 111 -14.86 -0.18 11.36
N LYS A 112 -14.77 0.23 12.63
CA LYS A 112 -13.57 0.02 13.45
C LYS A 112 -13.17 -1.45 13.58
N ARG A 113 -14.14 -2.36 13.65
CA ARG A 113 -13.89 -3.82 13.78
C ARG A 113 -13.56 -4.49 12.46
N HIS A 114 -14.23 -4.10 11.38
CA HIS A 114 -14.30 -4.92 10.16
C HIS A 114 -13.67 -4.26 8.93
N ALA A 115 -13.46 -2.95 8.92
CA ALA A 115 -12.99 -2.23 7.73
C ALA A 115 -11.48 -2.39 7.43
N PHE A 116 -10.73 -3.10 8.27
CA PHE A 116 -9.28 -3.30 8.13
C PHE A 116 -8.87 -4.74 7.80
N SER A 117 -9.84 -5.63 7.52
CA SER A 117 -9.61 -7.07 7.35
C SER A 117 -9.60 -7.50 5.88
N PHE A 118 -8.76 -6.89 5.04
CA PHE A 118 -8.78 -7.11 3.58
C PHE A 118 -8.18 -8.45 3.14
N THR A 119 -7.20 -8.99 3.86
CA THR A 119 -6.53 -10.24 3.49
C THR A 119 -7.51 -11.43 3.41
N LEU A 120 -8.49 -11.49 4.31
CA LEU A 120 -9.51 -12.55 4.33
C LEU A 120 -10.58 -12.39 3.24
N LEU A 121 -10.74 -11.16 2.76
CA LEU A 121 -11.67 -10.80 1.71
C LEU A 121 -11.09 -11.12 0.33
N ILE A 122 -9.87 -10.65 0.05
CA ILE A 122 -9.21 -10.79 -1.26
C ILE A 122 -8.99 -12.27 -1.60
N ASN A 123 -8.62 -13.07 -0.59
CA ASN A 123 -8.44 -14.51 -0.74
C ASN A 123 -9.74 -15.31 -0.50
N GLY A 124 -10.86 -14.62 -0.28
CA GLY A 124 -12.13 -15.23 0.07
C GLY A 124 -12.94 -15.68 -1.15
N PRO A 125 -13.87 -16.63 -0.97
CA PRO A 125 -14.81 -16.97 -2.02
C PRO A 125 -15.70 -15.77 -2.34
N ASN A 126 -16.21 -15.71 -3.58
CA ASN A 126 -17.11 -14.65 -4.06
C ASN A 126 -16.50 -13.23 -4.09
N TYR A 127 -15.18 -13.06 -3.98
CA TYR A 127 -14.53 -11.73 -3.95
C TYR A 127 -14.99 -10.81 -5.08
N GLU A 128 -14.99 -11.29 -6.33
CA GLU A 128 -15.43 -10.52 -7.50
C GLU A 128 -16.91 -10.13 -7.42
N LYS A 129 -17.78 -11.07 -7.03
CA LYS A 129 -19.22 -10.82 -6.84
C LYS A 129 -19.47 -9.79 -5.73
N ILE A 130 -18.71 -9.85 -4.65
CA ILE A 130 -18.78 -8.91 -3.53
C ILE A 130 -18.35 -7.51 -4.00
N MET A 131 -17.22 -7.40 -4.68
CA MET A 131 -16.73 -6.11 -5.20
C MET A 131 -17.73 -5.48 -6.17
N LYS A 132 -18.27 -6.27 -7.10
CA LYS A 132 -19.29 -5.80 -8.02
C LYS A 132 -20.55 -5.31 -7.31
N SER A 133 -21.02 -6.05 -6.29
CA SER A 133 -22.17 -5.62 -5.49
C SER A 133 -21.90 -4.28 -4.78
N ILE A 134 -20.67 -4.07 -4.30
CA ILE A 134 -20.27 -2.79 -3.66
C ILE A 134 -20.27 -1.64 -4.68
N ASP A 135 -19.76 -1.89 -5.89
CA ASP A 135 -19.82 -0.91 -6.98
C ASP A 135 -21.27 -0.53 -7.31
N ASP A 136 -22.15 -1.53 -7.43
CA ASP A 136 -23.57 -1.33 -7.73
C ASP A 136 -24.28 -0.50 -6.62
N ILE A 137 -23.89 -0.67 -5.35
CA ILE A 137 -24.48 0.03 -4.20
C ILE A 137 -23.98 1.47 -4.07
N LEU A 138 -22.68 1.69 -4.24
CA LEU A 138 -22.03 2.98 -4.00
C LEU A 138 -21.79 3.78 -5.28
N HIS A 139 -22.12 3.21 -6.44
CA HIS A 139 -21.86 3.77 -7.76
C HIS A 139 -20.41 4.22 -7.91
N LEU A 140 -19.44 3.39 -7.49
CA LEU A 140 -18.02 3.77 -7.38
C LEU A 140 -17.43 4.09 -8.75
N SER A 141 -17.59 3.18 -9.71
CA SER A 141 -17.10 3.30 -11.07
C SER A 141 -17.65 4.55 -11.78
N GLN A 142 -18.92 4.86 -11.53
CA GLN A 142 -19.56 6.08 -12.03
C GLN A 142 -19.02 7.34 -11.34
N THR A 143 -18.86 7.30 -10.01
CA THR A 143 -18.39 8.44 -9.20
C THR A 143 -16.94 8.81 -9.50
N PHE A 144 -16.10 7.80 -9.71
CA PHE A 144 -14.67 7.97 -9.96
C PHE A 144 -14.30 7.96 -11.46
N GLY A 145 -15.23 7.56 -12.33
CA GLY A 145 -15.07 7.62 -13.79
C GLY A 145 -14.10 6.57 -14.36
N LEU A 146 -13.85 5.48 -13.63
CA LEU A 146 -12.93 4.42 -14.05
C LEU A 146 -13.69 3.34 -14.84
N LYS A 147 -13.33 3.15 -16.12
CA LYS A 147 -14.04 2.28 -17.07
C LYS A 147 -13.82 0.77 -16.86
N VAL A 148 -12.84 0.37 -16.06
CA VAL A 148 -12.47 -1.04 -15.85
C VAL A 148 -12.70 -1.39 -14.38
N CYS A 149 -13.77 -2.15 -14.09
CA CYS A 149 -14.13 -2.57 -12.74
C CYS A 149 -13.36 -3.82 -12.29
N GLU A 150 -12.02 -3.72 -12.22
CA GLU A 150 -11.23 -4.77 -11.59
C GLU A 150 -11.50 -4.80 -10.07
N PRO A 151 -11.69 -5.98 -9.45
CA PRO A 151 -11.96 -6.09 -8.01
C PRO A 151 -10.97 -5.33 -7.11
N GLY A 152 -9.69 -5.28 -7.50
CA GLY A 152 -8.66 -4.52 -6.77
C GLY A 152 -8.84 -3.00 -6.86
N LEU A 153 -9.35 -2.50 -7.99
CA LEU A 153 -9.66 -1.09 -8.18
C LEU A 153 -10.92 -0.70 -7.41
N LEU A 154 -11.95 -1.54 -7.44
CA LEU A 154 -13.17 -1.36 -6.65
C LEU A 154 -12.89 -1.33 -5.14
N LEU A 155 -11.94 -2.15 -4.67
CA LEU A 155 -11.51 -2.10 -3.27
C LEU A 155 -10.88 -0.75 -2.92
N LEU A 156 -10.06 -0.21 -3.81
CA LEU A 156 -9.42 1.09 -3.65
C LEU A 156 -10.47 2.21 -3.61
N GLU A 157 -11.39 2.20 -4.57
CA GLU A 157 -12.51 3.14 -4.62
C GLU A 157 -13.40 3.04 -3.38
N PHE A 158 -13.69 1.82 -2.90
CA PHE A 158 -14.46 1.60 -1.68
C PHE A 158 -13.77 2.22 -0.46
N VAL A 159 -12.49 1.91 -0.21
CA VAL A 159 -11.76 2.47 0.94
C VAL A 159 -11.72 3.99 0.87
N PHE A 160 -11.48 4.55 -0.32
CA PHE A 160 -11.48 6.00 -0.50
C PHE A 160 -12.86 6.61 -0.27
N SER A 161 -13.93 5.98 -0.78
CA SER A 161 -15.31 6.42 -0.59
C SER A 161 -15.72 6.45 0.89
N VAL A 162 -15.33 5.44 1.69
CA VAL A 162 -15.63 5.39 3.13
C VAL A 162 -15.00 6.59 3.84
N VAL A 163 -13.72 6.85 3.60
CA VAL A 163 -13.01 7.97 4.23
C VAL A 163 -13.60 9.31 3.81
N TRP A 164 -14.01 9.44 2.55
CA TRP A 164 -14.65 10.65 2.05
C TRP A 164 -16.06 10.85 2.62
N GLN A 165 -16.88 9.81 2.68
CA GLN A 165 -18.22 9.87 3.29
C GLN A 165 -18.14 10.31 4.76
N LEU A 166 -17.16 9.79 5.53
CA LEU A 166 -16.92 10.22 6.91
C LEU A 166 -16.50 11.70 6.99
N LEU A 167 -15.68 12.18 6.05
CA LEU A 167 -15.24 13.56 5.98
C LEU A 167 -16.41 14.50 5.67
N ASP A 168 -17.18 14.21 4.63
CA ASP A 168 -18.33 15.01 4.22
C ASP A 168 -19.38 15.04 5.35
N ALA A 169 -19.67 13.89 5.96
CA ALA A 169 -20.59 13.81 7.10
C ALA A 169 -20.11 14.64 8.30
N SER A 170 -18.81 14.61 8.61
CA SER A 170 -18.26 15.38 9.73
C SER A 170 -18.29 16.89 9.48
N LEU A 171 -18.02 17.31 8.24
CA LEU A 171 -18.13 18.70 7.83
C LEU A 171 -19.59 19.18 7.87
N ASP A 172 -20.54 18.36 7.44
CA ASP A 172 -21.97 18.68 7.43
C ASP A 172 -22.54 18.78 8.85
N ASP A 173 -22.10 17.91 9.76
CA ASP A 173 -22.48 17.96 11.19
C ASP A 173 -22.02 19.27 11.88
N GLU A 174 -20.93 19.87 11.41
CA GLU A 174 -20.43 21.16 11.91
C GLU A 174 -20.87 22.36 11.05
N GLY A 175 -21.74 22.17 10.07
CA GLY A 175 -22.20 23.25 9.16
C GLY A 175 -21.09 23.81 8.26
N LEU A 176 -20.01 23.06 8.06
CA LEU A 176 -18.84 23.47 7.27
C LEU A 176 -18.91 22.99 5.83
N LEU A 177 -19.74 21.99 5.52
CA LEU A 177 -19.73 21.36 4.18
C LEU A 177 -20.09 22.34 3.06
N GLU A 178 -20.96 23.32 3.31
CA GLU A 178 -21.33 24.37 2.34
C GLU A 178 -20.19 25.35 2.04
N LEU A 179 -19.17 25.42 2.91
CA LEU A 179 -17.97 26.23 2.69
C LEU A 179 -16.93 25.53 1.80
N ALA A 180 -17.10 24.24 1.54
CA ALA A 180 -16.32 23.55 0.52
C ALA A 180 -16.86 23.98 -0.86
N GLN A 181 -15.96 24.39 -1.77
CA GLN A 181 -16.34 24.73 -3.14
C GLN A 181 -17.21 23.61 -3.74
N GLU A 182 -18.26 24.01 -4.49
CA GLU A 182 -19.15 23.10 -5.23
C GLU A 182 -18.35 22.32 -6.28
N ASN A 183 -17.74 21.23 -5.84
CA ASN A 183 -17.19 20.22 -6.71
C ASN A 183 -18.27 19.15 -6.88
N ASN A 184 -18.49 18.68 -8.11
CA ASN A 184 -19.49 17.66 -8.51
C ASN A 184 -19.36 16.29 -7.79
N PHE A 185 -18.42 16.15 -6.85
CA PHE A 185 -18.13 14.93 -6.11
C PHE A 185 -18.56 15.13 -4.65
N ARG A 186 -19.87 15.03 -4.39
CA ARG A 186 -20.45 15.13 -3.05
C ARG A 186 -21.22 13.84 -2.76
N TRP A 187 -20.96 13.23 -1.61
CA TRP A 187 -21.76 12.11 -1.14
C TRP A 187 -23.06 12.61 -0.52
N SER A 188 -24.13 11.81 -0.65
CA SER A 188 -25.40 12.14 -0.01
C SER A 188 -25.23 12.20 1.51
N THR A 189 -25.40 13.38 2.09
CA THR A 189 -25.33 13.59 3.55
C THR A 189 -26.71 13.77 4.19
N ARG A 190 -27.78 13.79 3.39
CA ARG A 190 -29.16 13.97 3.85
C ARG A 190 -30.07 12.93 3.17
N PRO A 191 -31.15 12.47 3.80
CA PRO A 191 -32.07 11.53 3.18
C PRO A 191 -32.68 12.13 1.92
N GLU A 192 -32.79 11.35 0.83
CA GLU A 192 -33.43 11.77 -0.43
C GLU A 192 -34.96 11.76 -0.35
N ASP A 193 -35.54 11.10 0.66
CA ASP A 193 -36.98 10.87 0.78
C ASP A 193 -37.54 11.44 2.10
N MET A 194 -38.41 12.43 1.93
CA MET A 194 -39.39 13.00 2.86
C MET A 194 -38.92 13.64 4.17
N GLU A 195 -39.28 14.93 4.27
CA GLU A 195 -39.69 15.58 5.52
C GLU A 195 -40.80 14.72 6.17
N ILE A 196 -40.42 13.74 6.98
CA ILE A 196 -41.35 13.17 7.95
C ILE A 196 -41.47 14.24 9.02
N ASP A 197 -42.62 14.95 8.99
CA ASP A 197 -43.05 15.85 10.05
C ASP A 197 -42.64 15.25 11.40
N SER A 198 -41.75 15.96 12.09
CA SER A 198 -41.23 15.58 13.38
C SER A 198 -42.40 15.47 14.35
N LEU A 199 -42.98 14.29 14.45
CA LEU A 199 -44.07 14.04 15.36
C LEU A 199 -43.50 14.13 16.78
N ASN A 200 -43.85 15.24 17.43
CA ASN A 200 -43.83 15.51 18.86
C ASN A 200 -42.53 16.05 19.47
N SER A 201 -42.50 17.38 19.49
CA SER A 201 -42.30 18.25 20.67
C SER A 201 -42.25 17.58 22.05
N PHE A 202 -41.41 18.17 22.92
CA PHE A 202 -41.32 18.07 24.38
C PHE A 202 -40.42 16.99 24.99
N ASN A 203 -39.09 17.16 24.87
CA ASN A 203 -38.17 16.76 25.94
C ASN A 203 -36.75 17.38 25.75
N GLU A 204 -36.50 18.52 26.38
CA GLU A 204 -35.19 19.21 26.41
C GLU A 204 -34.03 18.28 26.83
N LYS A 205 -34.27 17.38 27.77
CA LYS A 205 -33.25 16.39 28.22
C LYS A 205 -32.92 15.33 27.16
N ARG A 206 -33.87 15.00 26.27
CA ARG A 206 -33.66 14.02 25.19
C ARG A 206 -32.92 14.66 24.04
N THR A 207 -33.18 15.95 23.76
CA THR A 207 -32.45 16.72 22.75
C THR A 207 -31.00 16.97 23.15
N GLU A 208 -30.71 17.26 24.42
CA GLU A 208 -29.33 17.42 24.91
C GLU A 208 -28.51 16.13 24.80
N HIS A 209 -29.07 14.99 25.22
CA HIS A 209 -28.38 13.70 25.10
C HIS A 209 -28.15 13.31 23.62
N HIS A 210 -29.14 13.59 22.77
CA HIS A 210 -29.07 13.34 21.33
C HIS A 210 -28.00 14.21 20.67
N GLU A 211 -27.95 15.50 20.98
CA GLU A 211 -26.93 16.43 20.48
C GLU A 211 -25.53 16.06 20.98
N GLY A 212 -25.42 15.67 22.25
CA GLY A 212 -24.17 15.16 22.84
C GLY A 212 -23.66 13.91 22.11
N LEU A 213 -24.57 12.99 21.76
CA LEU A 213 -24.21 11.79 20.99
C LEU A 213 -23.81 12.13 19.55
N CYS A 214 -24.52 13.06 18.88
CA CYS A 214 -24.12 13.54 17.55
C CYS A 214 -22.70 14.11 17.56
N LYS A 215 -22.39 15.01 18.51
CA LYS A 215 -21.03 15.58 18.66
C LYS A 215 -19.98 14.50 18.92
N ALA A 216 -20.28 13.54 19.79
CA ALA A 216 -19.37 12.42 20.06
C ALA A 216 -19.15 11.53 18.82
N ASN A 217 -20.19 11.32 18.01
CA ASN A 217 -20.08 10.58 16.75
C ASN A 217 -19.24 11.32 15.72
N THR A 218 -19.40 12.64 15.58
CA THR A 218 -18.56 13.45 14.69
C THR A 218 -17.09 13.36 15.08
N ILE A 219 -16.77 13.47 16.37
CA ILE A 219 -15.39 13.25 16.86
C ILE A 219 -14.90 11.86 16.48
N MET A 220 -15.70 10.82 16.72
CA MET A 220 -15.33 9.44 16.40
C MET A 220 -15.13 9.21 14.90
N ALA A 221 -15.94 9.83 14.04
CA ALA A 221 -15.79 9.76 12.59
C ALA A 221 -14.46 10.38 12.14
N ILE A 222 -14.10 11.53 12.70
CA ILE A 222 -12.80 12.20 12.46
C ILE A 222 -11.64 11.32 12.94
N GLU A 223 -11.76 10.72 14.12
CA GLU A 223 -10.77 9.76 14.62
C GLU A 223 -10.62 8.56 13.68
N MET A 224 -11.73 8.04 13.15
CA MET A 224 -11.71 6.94 12.17
C MET A 224 -11.02 7.32 10.86
N ILE A 225 -11.23 8.54 10.33
CA ILE A 225 -10.44 9.05 9.18
C ILE A 225 -8.95 8.97 9.50
N GLY A 226 -8.55 9.39 10.71
CA GLY A 226 -7.19 9.25 11.21
C GLY A 226 -6.67 7.82 11.22
N GLU A 227 -7.49 6.87 11.70
CA GLU A 227 -7.15 5.44 11.72
C GLU A 227 -6.95 4.86 10.32
N PHE A 228 -7.83 5.18 9.36
CA PHE A 228 -7.64 4.80 7.95
C PHE A 228 -6.34 5.37 7.36
N LEU A 229 -5.98 6.60 7.72
CA LEU A 229 -4.75 7.20 7.25
C LEU A 229 -3.50 6.64 7.97
N ARG A 230 -3.60 6.14 9.20
CA ARG A 230 -2.49 5.57 9.96
C ARG A 230 -2.25 4.09 9.68
N ASN A 231 -3.31 3.33 9.42
CA ASN A 231 -3.21 1.88 9.21
C ASN A 231 -2.37 1.57 7.96
N LYS A 232 -1.49 0.56 8.08
CA LYS A 232 -0.48 0.23 7.06
C LYS A 232 -1.10 -0.17 5.71
N GLU A 233 -2.20 -0.90 5.72
CA GLU A 233 -2.84 -1.41 4.51
C GLU A 233 -3.67 -0.30 3.85
N THR A 234 -4.57 0.33 4.62
CA THR A 234 -5.45 1.37 4.10
C THR A 234 -4.69 2.62 3.67
N SER A 235 -3.61 3.01 4.35
CA SER A 235 -2.79 4.15 3.93
C SER A 235 -2.10 3.92 2.58
N ARG A 236 -1.68 2.67 2.29
CA ARG A 236 -1.14 2.30 0.97
C ARG A 236 -2.23 2.33 -0.10
N ILE A 237 -3.44 1.85 0.22
CA ILE A 237 -4.60 1.93 -0.68
C ILE A 237 -4.94 3.40 -0.98
N LEU A 238 -5.01 4.26 0.04
CA LEU A 238 -5.27 5.70 -0.13
C LEU A 238 -4.15 6.42 -0.89
N TYR A 239 -2.89 5.98 -0.75
CA TYR A 239 -1.79 6.46 -1.58
C TYR A 239 -1.97 6.08 -3.06
N LEU A 240 -2.51 4.90 -3.35
CA LEU A 240 -2.88 4.53 -4.72
C LEU A 240 -4.05 5.38 -5.22
N ALA A 241 -5.06 5.66 -4.39
CA ALA A 241 -6.15 6.58 -4.75
C ALA A 241 -5.61 7.97 -5.13
N ARG A 242 -4.68 8.49 -4.35
CA ARG A 242 -3.96 9.74 -4.65
C ARG A 242 -3.26 9.72 -6.02
N LYS A 243 -2.59 8.62 -6.37
CA LYS A 243 -1.87 8.50 -7.65
C LYS A 243 -2.80 8.34 -8.85
N ASN A 244 -3.87 7.57 -8.70
CA ASN A 244 -4.73 7.18 -9.81
C ASN A 244 -5.93 8.14 -10.00
N MET A 245 -6.34 8.87 -8.96
CA MET A 245 -7.48 9.79 -9.01
C MET A 245 -7.10 11.19 -8.46
N PRO A 246 -6.18 11.92 -9.11
CA PRO A 246 -5.63 13.17 -8.58
C PRO A 246 -6.66 14.29 -8.44
N LEU A 247 -7.67 14.36 -9.32
CA LEU A 247 -8.75 15.36 -9.23
C LEU A 247 -9.61 15.14 -7.99
N HIS A 248 -10.08 13.91 -7.79
CA HIS A 248 -10.85 13.50 -6.62
C HIS A 248 -10.05 13.65 -5.33
N TRP A 249 -8.78 13.25 -5.33
CA TRP A 249 -7.88 13.44 -4.20
C TRP A 249 -7.67 14.92 -3.86
N GLY A 250 -7.51 15.78 -4.87
CA GLY A 250 -7.40 17.23 -4.67
C GLY A 250 -8.64 17.80 -3.97
N ALA A 251 -9.84 17.43 -4.43
CA ALA A 251 -11.10 17.84 -3.81
C ALA A 251 -11.25 17.31 -2.37
N PHE A 252 -10.83 16.06 -2.14
CA PHE A 252 -10.79 15.46 -0.80
C PHE A 252 -9.85 16.24 0.14
N ILE A 253 -8.62 16.54 -0.29
CA ILE A 253 -7.65 17.30 0.51
C ILE A 253 -8.12 18.72 0.81
N GLN A 254 -8.82 19.37 -0.11
CA GLN A 254 -9.42 20.69 0.13
C GLN A 254 -10.42 20.64 1.28
N ARG A 255 -11.33 19.66 1.28
CA ARG A 255 -12.30 19.44 2.36
C ARG A 255 -11.64 19.05 3.67
N LEU A 256 -10.59 18.24 3.62
CA LEU A 256 -9.83 17.86 4.80
C LEU A 256 -9.13 19.06 5.43
N ARG A 257 -8.55 19.95 4.61
CA ARG A 257 -7.94 21.21 5.11
C ARG A 257 -8.99 22.12 5.75
N LEU A 258 -10.20 22.18 5.18
CA LEU A 258 -11.31 22.91 5.78
C LEU A 258 -11.66 22.35 7.17
N LEU A 259 -11.76 21.02 7.29
CA LEU A 259 -11.96 20.34 8.58
C LEU A 259 -10.85 20.71 9.56
N VAL A 260 -9.58 20.58 9.16
CA VAL A 260 -8.42 20.90 10.00
C VAL A 260 -8.47 22.33 10.55
N VAL A 261 -8.82 23.31 9.71
CA VAL A 261 -8.80 24.73 10.09
C VAL A 261 -9.99 25.09 10.97
N LYS A 262 -11.19 24.62 10.60
CA LYS A 262 -12.46 25.14 11.16
C LYS A 262 -13.17 24.21 12.14
N SER A 263 -12.88 22.90 12.13
CA SER A 263 -13.56 21.93 12.99
C SER A 263 -13.31 22.19 14.47
N THR A 264 -14.39 22.23 15.24
CA THR A 264 -14.37 22.24 16.71
C THR A 264 -14.28 20.81 17.25
N ALA A 265 -14.93 19.85 16.58
CA ALA A 265 -14.87 18.43 16.93
C ALA A 265 -13.43 17.90 16.87
N LEU A 266 -12.68 18.23 15.83
CA LEU A 266 -11.27 17.85 15.70
C LEU A 266 -10.41 18.46 16.81
N LYS A 267 -10.65 19.73 17.18
CA LYS A 267 -9.92 20.39 18.28
C LYS A 267 -10.19 19.73 19.64
N ASN A 268 -11.38 19.16 19.81
CA ASN A 268 -11.81 18.45 21.01
C ASN A 268 -11.47 16.94 20.99
N SER A 269 -10.94 16.42 19.88
CA SER A 269 -10.54 15.02 19.75
C SER A 269 -9.33 14.70 20.62
N LYS A 270 -9.32 13.49 21.21
CA LYS A 270 -8.21 13.01 22.04
C LYS A 270 -7.21 12.17 21.25
N ASN A 271 -7.66 11.50 20.20
CA ASN A 271 -6.86 10.51 19.48
C ASN A 271 -6.16 11.07 18.23
N ILE A 272 -6.62 12.23 17.74
CA ILE A 272 -6.04 12.89 16.58
C ILE A 272 -6.07 14.42 16.71
N THR A 273 -4.95 15.07 16.41
CA THR A 273 -4.85 16.54 16.37
C THR A 273 -4.86 17.03 14.92
N PRO A 274 -5.20 18.31 14.67
CA PRO A 274 -5.15 18.91 13.34
C PRO A 274 -3.80 18.75 12.65
N GLU A 275 -2.69 18.91 13.38
CA GLU A 275 -1.33 18.81 12.87
C GLU A 275 -1.01 17.38 12.43
N VAL A 276 -1.43 16.39 13.22
CA VAL A 276 -1.25 14.99 12.87
C VAL A 276 -2.08 14.64 11.63
N LEU A 277 -3.32 15.11 11.53
CA LEU A 277 -4.16 14.85 10.36
C LEU A 277 -3.59 15.49 9.07
N LEU A 278 -3.02 16.70 9.16
CA LEU A 278 -2.28 17.33 8.06
C LEU A 278 -1.03 16.55 7.69
N GLN A 279 -0.23 16.14 8.66
CA GLN A 279 0.98 15.36 8.41
C GLN A 279 0.65 14.00 7.78
N LEU A 280 -0.46 13.39 8.18
CA LEU A 280 -0.93 12.15 7.59
C LEU A 280 -1.29 12.32 6.10
N THR A 281 -1.65 13.52 5.65
CA THR A 281 -2.05 13.75 4.27
C THR A 281 -1.03 14.50 3.43
N SER A 282 0.09 14.90 4.03
CA SER A 282 1.17 15.58 3.32
C SER A 282 1.96 14.65 2.42
N ASP A 283 2.47 15.24 1.34
CA ASP A 283 3.37 14.64 0.34
C ASP A 283 4.65 14.11 0.98
N THR A 284 5.00 14.68 2.13
CA THR A 284 6.23 14.44 2.88
C THR A 284 6.17 13.21 3.79
N ARG A 285 5.14 12.36 3.70
CA ARG A 285 5.21 11.01 4.28
C ARG A 285 6.24 10.15 3.52
N LYS A 286 7.53 10.47 3.70
CA LYS A 286 8.55 9.45 3.93
C LYS A 286 8.02 8.66 5.13
N LEU A 287 7.65 7.40 4.89
CA LEU A 287 7.05 6.49 5.85
C LEU A 287 7.82 6.55 7.18
N LEU A 288 7.26 7.27 8.15
CA LEU A 288 7.82 7.36 9.50
C LEU A 288 7.42 6.08 10.26
N THR A 289 7.89 4.93 9.78
CA THR A 289 8.01 3.72 10.59
C THR A 289 9.47 3.58 10.98
N ARG A 290 9.80 4.16 12.12
CA ARG A 290 10.91 3.76 12.98
C ARG A 290 10.65 2.33 13.48
N LYS A 291 10.77 1.37 12.57
CA LYS A 291 11.20 -0.01 12.85
C LYS A 291 12.54 -0.16 12.15
N SER A 292 13.52 0.56 12.68
CA SER A 292 14.92 0.36 12.38
C SER A 292 15.28 -1.06 12.78
N LYS A 293 16.01 -1.74 11.89
CA LYS A 293 16.47 -3.13 11.90
C LYS A 293 15.49 -4.09 11.19
N THR A 294 15.99 -4.64 10.08
CA THR A 294 15.48 -5.79 9.30
C THR A 294 14.54 -5.58 8.11
N VAL A 295 14.35 -4.36 7.56
CA VAL A 295 13.50 -4.17 6.33
C VAL A 295 14.26 -3.66 5.11
N SER A 296 15.55 -3.30 5.21
CA SER A 296 16.36 -3.03 4.01
C SER A 296 16.61 -4.28 3.16
N GLN A 297 16.36 -5.50 3.66
CA GLN A 297 16.47 -6.74 2.88
C GLN A 297 15.17 -7.16 2.17
N VAL A 298 14.00 -6.70 2.63
CA VAL A 298 12.69 -7.21 2.18
C VAL A 298 12.06 -6.33 1.09
N GLU A 299 12.36 -5.02 1.06
CA GLU A 299 11.94 -4.16 -0.05
C GLU A 299 12.65 -4.49 -1.36
N PHE A 300 13.82 -5.13 -1.31
CA PHE A 300 14.43 -5.71 -2.51
C PHE A 300 13.63 -6.91 -3.02
N HIS A 301 13.11 -7.79 -2.16
CA HIS A 301 12.33 -8.95 -2.60
C HIS A 301 10.92 -8.61 -3.15
N ALA A 302 10.31 -7.48 -2.76
CA ALA A 302 8.96 -7.14 -3.24
C ALA A 302 8.95 -6.57 -4.68
N VAL A 303 9.99 -5.84 -5.07
CA VAL A 303 10.19 -5.40 -6.47
C VAL A 303 10.56 -6.60 -7.37
N MET A 304 11.26 -7.56 -6.78
CA MET A 304 11.70 -8.81 -7.40
C MET A 304 10.57 -9.86 -7.59
N ALA A 305 9.50 -9.78 -6.79
CA ALA A 305 8.38 -10.75 -6.83
C ALA A 305 7.29 -10.39 -7.86
N SER A 306 7.34 -9.22 -8.50
CA SER A 306 6.48 -8.89 -9.64
C SER A 306 7.05 -9.48 -10.92
N GLY A 307 6.93 -10.79 -11.09
CA GLY A 307 7.29 -11.54 -12.30
C GLY A 307 6.43 -11.23 -13.55
N SER A 308 5.86 -10.02 -13.67
CA SER A 308 4.96 -9.64 -14.75
C SER A 308 5.61 -8.80 -15.86
N LEU A 309 6.93 -8.64 -15.86
CA LEU A 309 7.65 -7.95 -16.96
C LEU A 309 8.09 -8.90 -18.09
N ILE A 310 7.81 -10.20 -18.00
CA ILE A 310 8.35 -11.19 -18.95
C ILE A 310 7.49 -11.34 -20.22
N SER A 311 6.27 -10.79 -20.30
CA SER A 311 5.42 -10.97 -21.50
C SER A 311 5.66 -9.97 -22.64
N SER A 312 6.49 -8.93 -22.47
CA SER A 312 6.77 -7.95 -23.55
C SER A 312 8.25 -7.77 -23.87
N ALA A 313 9.14 -8.55 -23.23
CA ALA A 313 10.59 -8.41 -23.40
C ALA A 313 11.18 -9.24 -24.56
N ASP A 314 10.37 -10.03 -25.28
CA ASP A 314 10.87 -10.87 -26.39
C ASP A 314 11.00 -10.13 -27.73
N GLN A 315 10.57 -8.86 -27.82
CA GLN A 315 10.68 -8.11 -29.08
C GLN A 315 10.93 -6.61 -28.86
N CYS A 316 12.10 -6.24 -28.32
CA CYS A 316 12.66 -4.90 -28.50
C CYS A 316 14.18 -4.93 -28.32
N ASN A 317 14.91 -4.91 -29.43
CA ASN A 317 16.35 -4.70 -29.44
C ASN A 317 16.70 -3.31 -28.85
N GLY A 318 17.54 -3.29 -27.82
CA GLY A 318 18.49 -2.20 -27.59
C GLY A 318 18.23 -1.22 -26.43
N THR A 319 17.00 -0.77 -26.21
CA THR A 319 16.76 0.41 -25.33
C THR A 319 15.87 0.16 -24.10
N SER A 320 15.27 -1.03 -23.95
CA SER A 320 14.34 -1.37 -22.85
C SER A 320 15.00 -1.98 -21.59
N ARG A 321 16.32 -2.24 -21.61
CA ARG A 321 17.02 -2.92 -20.49
C ARG A 321 17.51 -1.99 -19.38
N SER A 322 17.52 -0.67 -19.59
CA SER A 322 18.03 0.27 -18.57
C SER A 322 17.17 0.32 -17.30
N ALA A 323 15.87 0.02 -17.40
CA ALA A 323 14.96 -0.01 -16.26
C ALA A 323 15.31 -1.12 -15.24
N LEU A 324 16.00 -2.18 -15.68
CA LEU A 324 16.44 -3.29 -14.82
C LEU A 324 17.43 -2.83 -13.74
N TRP A 325 18.15 -1.74 -13.99
CA TRP A 325 19.21 -1.23 -13.13
C TRP A 325 18.81 0.00 -12.32
N LEU A 326 17.56 0.49 -12.49
CA LEU A 326 17.02 1.61 -11.73
C LEU A 326 17.15 1.43 -10.20
N PRO A 327 17.00 0.22 -9.62
CA PRO A 327 17.21 0.05 -8.18
C PRO A 327 18.65 0.33 -7.73
N ILE A 328 19.64 0.11 -8.59
CA ILE A 328 21.04 0.47 -8.33
C ILE A 328 21.18 1.99 -8.36
N ASP A 329 20.60 2.65 -9.38
CA ASP A 329 20.63 4.12 -9.50
C ASP A 329 20.06 4.80 -8.24
N LEU A 330 18.90 4.33 -7.75
CA LEU A 330 18.27 4.84 -6.53
C LEU A 330 19.10 4.59 -5.27
N PHE A 331 19.66 3.39 -5.12
CA PHE A 331 20.50 3.06 -3.96
C PHE A 331 21.74 3.93 -3.91
N LEU A 332 22.42 4.11 -5.05
CA LEU A 332 23.63 4.92 -5.12
C LEU A 332 23.32 6.38 -4.76
N GLU A 333 22.18 6.91 -5.19
CA GLU A 333 21.72 8.27 -4.85
C GLU A 333 21.42 8.43 -3.35
N ASP A 334 20.62 7.53 -2.77
CA ASP A 334 20.27 7.53 -1.35
C ASP A 334 21.50 7.38 -0.43
N ALA A 335 22.49 6.60 -0.86
CA ALA A 335 23.73 6.40 -0.11
C ALA A 335 24.59 7.68 -0.03
N MET A 336 24.46 8.61 -0.99
CA MET A 336 25.21 9.88 -0.97
C MET A 336 24.70 10.89 0.05
N ASP A 337 23.46 10.75 0.53
CA ASP A 337 22.87 11.70 1.47
C ASP A 337 23.44 11.59 2.90
N GLY A 338 24.33 10.63 3.17
CA GLY A 338 25.17 10.55 4.38
C GLY A 338 24.42 10.39 5.70
N THR A 339 23.08 10.37 5.69
CA THR A 339 22.24 10.37 6.89
C THR A 339 22.00 8.97 7.47
N GLN A 340 22.36 7.88 6.76
CA GLN A 340 21.93 6.52 7.13
C GLN A 340 22.97 5.38 6.99
N VAL A 341 24.14 5.54 6.35
CA VAL A 341 24.95 4.37 5.95
C VAL A 341 26.45 4.59 6.19
N GLY A 342 27.08 3.75 7.03
CA GLY A 342 28.54 3.65 7.11
C GLY A 342 29.10 2.87 5.91
N ALA A 343 30.36 3.11 5.52
CA ALA A 343 30.94 2.51 4.31
C ALA A 343 30.75 0.98 4.22
N ASN A 344 30.97 0.24 5.31
CA ASN A 344 30.80 -1.22 5.34
C ASN A 344 29.34 -1.64 5.07
N SER A 345 28.36 -0.91 5.62
CA SER A 345 26.95 -1.20 5.37
C SER A 345 26.51 -0.88 3.93
N ALA A 346 27.17 0.08 3.26
CA ALA A 346 26.87 0.39 1.86
C ALA A 346 27.37 -0.70 0.92
N VAL A 347 28.58 -1.21 1.18
CA VAL A 347 29.17 -2.32 0.42
C VAL A 347 28.30 -3.58 0.53
N GLU A 348 27.97 -4.03 1.75
CA GLU A 348 27.14 -5.23 1.97
C GLU A 348 25.76 -5.10 1.31
N THR A 349 25.13 -3.92 1.41
CA THR A 349 23.80 -3.69 0.82
C THR A 349 23.87 -3.71 -0.71
N LEU A 350 24.90 -3.09 -1.30
CA LEU A 350 25.11 -3.10 -2.75
C LEU A 350 25.41 -4.50 -3.27
N THR A 351 26.25 -5.27 -2.56
CA THR A 351 26.55 -6.68 -2.86
C THR A 351 25.27 -7.51 -2.91
N GLY A 352 24.41 -7.40 -1.89
CA GLY A 352 23.12 -8.10 -1.85
C GLY A 352 22.17 -7.67 -2.97
N LEU A 353 22.11 -6.37 -3.26
CA LEU A 353 21.28 -5.81 -4.33
C LEU A 353 21.69 -6.31 -5.71
N VAL A 354 22.98 -6.32 -6.01
CA VAL A 354 23.51 -6.78 -7.30
C VAL A 354 23.23 -8.27 -7.51
N LYS A 355 23.42 -9.11 -6.48
CA LYS A 355 23.08 -10.54 -6.51
C LYS A 355 21.59 -10.78 -6.72
N ALA A 356 20.75 -10.03 -6.00
CA ALA A 356 19.30 -10.07 -6.15
C ALA A 356 18.90 -9.74 -7.60
N LEU A 357 19.31 -8.59 -8.13
CA LEU A 357 18.95 -8.17 -9.48
C LEU A 357 19.45 -9.16 -10.55
N GLN A 358 20.65 -9.71 -10.38
CA GLN A 358 21.17 -10.75 -11.27
C GLN A 358 20.26 -11.98 -11.29
N ALA A 359 19.81 -12.43 -10.12
CA ALA A 359 19.00 -13.63 -9.97
C ALA A 359 17.59 -13.49 -10.56
N VAL A 360 16.93 -12.35 -10.35
CA VAL A 360 15.54 -12.16 -10.84
C VAL A 360 15.45 -11.72 -12.27
N ASN A 361 16.39 -10.90 -12.74
CA ASN A 361 16.41 -10.52 -14.13
C ASN A 361 17.01 -11.62 -15.02
N VAL A 362 17.50 -12.71 -14.40
CA VAL A 362 18.16 -13.84 -15.07
C VAL A 362 19.23 -13.34 -16.04
N THR A 363 20.00 -12.35 -15.60
CA THR A 363 21.03 -11.70 -16.42
C THR A 363 22.37 -12.41 -16.28
N THR A 364 23.22 -12.26 -17.28
CA THR A 364 24.61 -12.72 -17.16
C THR A 364 25.36 -11.85 -16.15
N TRP A 365 26.42 -12.39 -15.54
CA TRP A 365 27.32 -11.57 -14.71
C TRP A 365 27.95 -10.42 -15.50
N HIS A 366 28.17 -10.60 -16.80
CA HIS A 366 28.58 -9.53 -17.71
C HIS A 366 27.59 -8.36 -17.71
N ASP A 367 26.32 -8.61 -18.02
CA ASP A 367 25.28 -7.58 -18.09
C ASP A 367 25.05 -6.92 -16.73
N THR A 368 25.16 -7.70 -15.66
CA THR A 368 24.96 -7.23 -14.27
C THR A 368 26.06 -6.30 -13.83
N PHE A 369 27.33 -6.67 -14.03
CA PHE A 369 28.45 -5.78 -13.72
C PHE A 369 28.45 -4.55 -14.62
N LEU A 370 28.12 -4.71 -15.90
CA LEU A 370 27.99 -3.57 -16.81
C LEU A 370 26.90 -2.59 -16.33
N GLY A 371 25.74 -3.09 -15.91
CA GLY A 371 24.66 -2.29 -15.33
C GLY A 371 25.09 -1.52 -14.08
N LEU A 372 25.80 -2.18 -13.17
CA LEU A 372 26.38 -1.56 -11.98
C LEU A 372 27.39 -0.45 -12.32
N TRP A 373 28.33 -0.71 -13.23
CA TRP A 373 29.33 0.27 -13.67
C TRP A 373 28.67 1.47 -14.35
N ILE A 374 27.68 1.24 -15.21
CA ILE A 374 26.95 2.31 -15.89
C ILE A 374 26.12 3.14 -14.90
N ALA A 375 25.53 2.55 -13.87
CA ALA A 375 24.84 3.29 -12.81
C ALA A 375 25.81 4.19 -12.02
N ALA A 376 26.95 3.64 -11.58
CA ALA A 376 27.95 4.39 -10.85
C ALA A 376 28.60 5.50 -11.70
N LEU A 377 28.85 5.26 -13.00
CA LEU A 377 29.37 6.28 -13.91
C LEU A 377 28.33 7.36 -14.24
N ARG A 378 27.05 6.99 -14.40
CA ARG A 378 25.96 7.96 -14.56
C ARG A 378 25.85 8.89 -13.35
N LEU A 379 26.04 8.36 -12.14
CA LEU A 379 26.08 9.16 -10.92
C LEU A 379 27.19 10.22 -10.96
N VAL A 380 28.43 9.83 -11.31
CA VAL A 380 29.56 10.75 -11.43
C VAL A 380 29.36 11.77 -12.56
N GLN A 381 28.73 11.36 -13.67
CA GLN A 381 28.51 12.23 -14.81
C GLN A 381 27.39 13.23 -14.63
N ARG A 382 26.35 12.89 -13.87
CA ARG A 382 25.23 13.79 -13.59
C ARG A 382 25.70 15.06 -12.86
N GLU A 383 26.70 14.94 -12.00
CA GLU A 383 27.32 16.05 -11.28
C GLU A 383 28.30 16.89 -12.14
N ARG A 384 28.43 16.62 -13.46
CA ARG A 384 29.25 17.44 -14.37
C ARG A 384 28.63 18.81 -14.68
N ASP A 385 27.30 18.94 -14.62
CA ASP A 385 26.59 20.22 -14.86
C ASP A 385 26.00 20.76 -13.55
N PRO A 386 26.56 21.85 -12.96
CA PRO A 386 26.18 22.37 -11.64
C PRO A 386 24.81 23.08 -11.60
N SER A 387 23.93 22.82 -12.58
CA SER A 387 22.62 23.48 -12.68
C SER A 387 21.57 22.95 -11.68
N GLU A 388 21.81 21.78 -11.07
CA GLU A 388 20.93 21.18 -10.05
C GLU A 388 21.61 21.17 -8.66
N GLY A 389 21.56 22.30 -7.94
CA GLY A 389 21.73 22.34 -6.47
C GLY A 389 23.02 22.97 -5.92
N PRO A 390 23.06 23.32 -4.62
CA PRO A 390 24.01 24.32 -4.10
C PRO A 390 25.40 23.79 -3.74
N VAL A 391 25.71 22.49 -3.88
CA VAL A 391 27.08 21.95 -3.65
C VAL A 391 27.32 20.69 -4.51
N PRO A 392 28.28 20.68 -5.45
CA PRO A 392 28.63 19.47 -6.20
C PRO A 392 29.27 18.43 -5.28
N ARG A 393 28.71 17.20 -5.23
CA ARG A 393 29.13 16.12 -4.30
C ARG A 393 30.11 15.15 -4.93
N LEU A 394 31.04 15.69 -5.72
CA LEU A 394 31.89 14.89 -6.59
C LEU A 394 32.75 13.87 -5.83
N ASP A 395 33.30 14.24 -4.68
CA ASP A 395 34.10 13.33 -3.84
C ASP A 395 33.30 12.11 -3.38
N THR A 396 32.03 12.30 -3.01
CA THR A 396 31.13 11.22 -2.61
C THR A 396 30.78 10.33 -3.80
N CYS A 397 30.50 10.91 -4.96
CA CYS A 397 30.23 10.16 -6.19
C CYS A 397 31.43 9.29 -6.60
N MET A 398 32.64 9.87 -6.52
CA MET A 398 33.89 9.16 -6.81
C MET A 398 34.14 8.04 -5.78
N CYS A 399 33.80 8.23 -4.51
CA CYS A 399 33.86 7.18 -3.50
C CYS A 399 32.88 6.03 -3.79
N MET A 400 31.65 6.35 -4.21
CA MET A 400 30.65 5.34 -4.61
C MET A 400 31.15 4.51 -5.81
N LEU A 401 31.75 5.16 -6.80
CA LEU A 401 32.30 4.50 -7.99
C LEU A 401 33.57 3.69 -7.70
N LEU A 402 34.58 4.31 -7.09
CA LEU A 402 35.92 3.74 -6.97
C LEU A 402 36.13 2.88 -5.72
N CYS A 403 35.30 3.01 -4.69
CA CYS A 403 35.43 2.27 -3.44
C CYS A 403 34.23 1.37 -3.16
N ILE A 404 33.01 1.91 -3.11
CA ILE A 404 31.85 1.09 -2.71
C ILE A 404 31.49 0.06 -3.78
N SER A 405 31.43 0.48 -5.05
CA SER A 405 31.11 -0.43 -6.16
C SER A 405 32.21 -1.46 -6.40
N THR A 406 33.49 -1.06 -6.27
CA THR A 406 34.64 -1.98 -6.42
C THR A 406 34.69 -3.02 -5.30
N LEU A 407 34.46 -2.61 -4.04
CA LEU A 407 34.40 -3.53 -2.91
C LEU A 407 33.21 -4.48 -3.02
N ALA A 408 32.05 -4.01 -3.45
CA ALA A 408 30.89 -4.89 -3.65
C ALA A 408 31.16 -5.96 -4.71
N ILE A 409 31.85 -5.60 -5.80
CA ILE A 409 32.29 -6.56 -6.81
C ILE A 409 33.33 -7.54 -6.23
N ALA A 410 34.25 -7.05 -5.40
CA ALA A 410 35.25 -7.90 -4.74
C ALA A 410 34.58 -8.94 -3.83
N ASP A 411 33.62 -8.55 -3.00
CA ASP A 411 32.84 -9.46 -2.15
C ASP A 411 32.12 -10.53 -2.99
N ILE A 412 31.51 -10.14 -4.11
CA ILE A 412 30.83 -11.09 -5.02
C ILE A 412 31.82 -12.12 -5.57
N ILE A 413 33.03 -11.70 -5.94
CA ILE A 413 34.07 -12.59 -6.49
C ILE A 413 34.65 -13.48 -5.39
N GLU A 414 34.94 -12.93 -4.22
CA GLU A 414 35.48 -13.67 -3.08
C GLU A 414 34.50 -14.75 -2.61
N GLU A 415 33.20 -14.45 -2.60
CA GLU A 415 32.16 -15.44 -2.31
C GLU A 415 32.09 -16.55 -3.39
N ASP A 416 32.17 -16.21 -4.68
CA ASP A 416 32.19 -17.21 -5.78
C ASP A 416 33.44 -18.11 -5.72
N GLU A 417 34.60 -17.52 -5.42
CA GLU A 417 35.89 -18.24 -5.27
C GLU A 417 35.92 -19.08 -3.98
N SER A 418 35.29 -18.63 -2.89
CA SER A 418 35.18 -19.39 -1.63
C SER A 418 34.24 -20.59 -1.76
N GLU A 419 33.08 -20.42 -2.41
CA GLU A 419 32.17 -21.54 -2.71
C GLU A 419 32.84 -22.62 -3.59
N LEU A 420 33.81 -22.23 -4.42
CA LEU A 420 34.57 -23.13 -5.28
C LEU A 420 35.57 -23.99 -4.48
N ILE A 421 36.21 -23.40 -3.47
CA ILE A 421 37.14 -24.11 -2.58
C ILE A 421 36.38 -25.17 -1.78
N ASP A 422 35.23 -24.81 -1.19
CA ASP A 422 34.35 -25.72 -0.44
C ASP A 422 33.80 -26.88 -1.30
N LYS A 423 33.47 -26.63 -2.58
CA LYS A 423 33.01 -27.66 -3.53
C LYS A 423 34.16 -28.57 -4.00
N THR A 424 35.38 -28.05 -4.07
CA THR A 424 36.58 -28.83 -4.44
C THR A 424 37.01 -29.74 -3.29
N GLU A 425 36.87 -29.31 -2.03
CA GLU A 425 37.14 -30.15 -0.86
C GLU A 425 36.09 -31.26 -0.63
N ARG A 426 34.83 -31.04 -1.02
CA ARG A 426 33.73 -32.02 -0.86
C ARG A 426 33.56 -33.02 -2.01
N SER A 427 34.19 -32.82 -3.18
CA SER A 427 33.89 -33.60 -4.40
C SER A 427 34.84 -34.78 -4.69
N SER A 428 35.41 -35.41 -3.66
CA SER A 428 36.12 -36.69 -3.83
C SER A 428 35.22 -37.91 -4.07
N CYS A 429 33.89 -37.76 -4.18
CA CYS A 429 32.98 -38.87 -4.50
C CYS A 429 31.80 -38.47 -5.41
N ASN A 430 31.77 -39.10 -6.59
CA ASN A 430 30.67 -39.34 -7.54
C ASN A 430 30.28 -38.24 -8.56
N PRO A 431 30.35 -38.55 -9.88
CA PRO A 431 29.80 -37.70 -10.93
C PRO A 431 28.46 -38.25 -11.46
N ARG A 432 27.32 -37.61 -11.16
CA ARG A 432 26.14 -37.65 -12.05
C ARG A 432 24.99 -36.74 -11.61
N LYS A 433 24.83 -35.63 -12.34
CA LYS A 433 23.60 -35.12 -13.01
C LYS A 433 23.56 -33.59 -12.96
N GLU A 434 23.91 -33.00 -14.10
CA GLU A 434 23.65 -31.60 -14.42
C GLU A 434 22.14 -31.34 -14.56
N LYS A 435 21.69 -30.23 -13.98
CA LYS A 435 21.12 -29.11 -14.76
C LYS A 435 21.10 -27.82 -13.92
N GLN A 436 21.78 -26.82 -14.45
CA GLN A 436 21.80 -25.40 -14.07
C GLN A 436 22.36 -25.01 -12.68
N ALA A 437 23.57 -25.47 -12.34
CA ALA A 437 24.43 -24.73 -11.43
C ALA A 437 25.49 -24.00 -12.28
N THR A 438 25.57 -22.68 -12.14
CA THR A 438 26.48 -21.77 -12.83
C THR A 438 27.89 -22.36 -12.89
N ALA A 439 28.44 -22.53 -14.10
CA ALA A 439 29.78 -23.08 -14.27
C ALA A 439 30.81 -22.22 -13.49
N PRO A 440 31.72 -22.85 -12.72
CA PRO A 440 32.70 -22.13 -11.90
C PRO A 440 33.61 -21.23 -12.75
N GLY A 441 33.85 -19.98 -12.30
CA GLY A 441 34.66 -18.99 -13.00
C GLY A 441 33.89 -18.04 -13.94
N ASN A 442 32.56 -18.17 -14.01
CA ASN A 442 31.72 -17.30 -14.83
C ASN A 442 31.63 -15.86 -14.28
N VAL A 443 31.69 -15.67 -12.95
CA VAL A 443 31.61 -14.34 -12.32
C VAL A 443 32.80 -13.47 -12.73
N ARG A 444 34.03 -13.96 -12.51
CA ARG A 444 35.26 -13.27 -12.86
C ARG A 444 35.36 -13.01 -14.37
N LYS A 445 34.94 -13.97 -15.20
CA LYS A 445 34.86 -13.78 -16.66
C LYS A 445 33.83 -12.71 -17.04
N GLY A 446 32.68 -12.66 -16.35
CA GLY A 446 31.67 -11.62 -16.48
C GLY A 446 32.24 -10.24 -16.18
N LEU A 447 32.98 -10.09 -15.08
CA LEU A 447 33.65 -8.83 -14.75
C LEU A 447 34.63 -8.40 -15.86
N ILE A 448 35.54 -9.29 -16.27
CA ILE A 448 36.55 -8.98 -17.30
C ILE A 448 35.90 -8.55 -18.61
N THR A 449 34.86 -9.28 -19.05
CA THR A 449 34.16 -8.94 -20.30
C THR A 449 33.38 -7.64 -20.19
N SER A 450 32.78 -7.33 -19.03
CA SER A 450 32.08 -6.06 -18.79
C SER A 450 33.03 -4.86 -18.82
N LEU A 451 34.21 -4.97 -18.20
CA LEU A 451 35.21 -3.92 -18.18
C LEU A 451 35.85 -3.70 -19.56
N LYS A 452 36.06 -4.77 -20.34
CA LYS A 452 36.53 -4.65 -21.73
C LYS A 452 35.56 -3.83 -22.59
N LEU A 453 34.27 -4.13 -22.50
CA LEU A 453 33.24 -3.39 -23.21
C LEU A 453 33.15 -1.94 -22.72
N LEU A 454 33.21 -1.72 -21.40
CA LEU A 454 33.20 -0.38 -20.83
C LEU A 454 34.38 0.47 -21.29
N GLY A 455 35.55 -0.16 -21.46
CA GLY A 455 36.76 0.46 -22.01
C GLY A 455 36.60 1.02 -23.42
N GLU A 456 35.59 0.58 -24.18
CA GLU A 456 35.29 1.11 -25.52
C GLU A 456 34.56 2.47 -25.47
N TYR A 457 34.11 2.91 -24.29
CA TYR A 457 33.36 4.17 -24.09
C TYR A 457 34.22 5.25 -23.40
N GLU A 458 35.23 5.75 -24.12
CA GLU A 458 36.19 6.76 -23.58
C GLU A 458 35.49 8.01 -23.00
N GLY A 459 34.42 8.50 -23.65
CA GLY A 459 33.67 9.66 -23.18
C GLY A 459 32.96 9.45 -21.82
N LEU A 460 32.61 8.19 -21.52
CA LEU A 460 31.98 7.79 -20.26
C LEU A 460 33.04 7.69 -19.14
N LEU A 461 34.25 7.27 -19.49
CA LEU A 461 35.35 7.02 -18.55
C LEU A 461 36.22 8.26 -18.25
N ALA A 462 36.08 9.34 -19.02
CA ALA A 462 36.78 10.58 -18.74
C ALA A 462 36.39 11.13 -17.35
N ALA A 463 37.37 11.30 -16.46
CA ALA A 463 37.12 11.92 -15.15
C ALA A 463 36.67 13.39 -15.33
N PRO A 464 35.78 13.92 -14.47
CA PRO A 464 35.45 15.34 -14.47
C PRO A 464 36.71 16.21 -14.29
N LEU A 465 36.77 17.36 -14.98
CA LEU A 465 37.96 18.22 -15.05
C LEU A 465 38.51 18.60 -13.66
N SER A 466 37.62 18.79 -12.68
CA SER A 466 37.95 19.14 -11.30
C SER A 466 38.73 18.06 -10.54
N VAL A 467 38.58 16.78 -10.91
CA VAL A 467 39.23 15.64 -10.22
C VAL A 467 40.15 14.84 -11.14
N GLN A 468 40.32 15.25 -12.40
CA GLN A 468 41.10 14.52 -13.40
C GLN A 468 42.54 14.27 -12.97
N SER A 469 43.21 15.26 -12.37
CA SER A 469 44.59 15.11 -11.89
C SER A 469 44.72 14.09 -10.76
N ILE A 470 43.80 14.12 -9.79
CA ILE A 470 43.77 13.22 -8.63
C ILE A 470 43.39 11.80 -9.07
N ALA A 471 42.39 11.66 -9.95
CA ALA A 471 41.99 10.37 -10.50
C ALA A 471 43.12 9.71 -11.30
N ASN A 472 43.83 10.48 -12.13
CA ASN A 472 45.00 10.01 -12.86
C ASN A 472 46.14 9.60 -11.91
N GLN A 473 46.40 10.38 -10.87
CA GLN A 473 47.40 10.03 -9.86
C GLN A 473 47.03 8.74 -9.11
N ALA A 474 45.75 8.55 -8.77
CA ALA A 474 45.26 7.33 -8.14
C ALA A 474 45.40 6.11 -9.07
N ALA A 475 45.06 6.27 -10.35
CA ALA A 475 45.24 5.22 -11.36
C ALA A 475 46.72 4.82 -11.52
N VAL A 476 47.63 5.80 -11.58
CA VAL A 476 49.08 5.55 -11.63
C VAL A 476 49.56 4.78 -10.39
N LYS A 477 49.12 5.18 -9.19
CA LYS A 477 49.44 4.46 -7.94
C LYS A 477 48.92 3.02 -7.95
N ALA A 478 47.71 2.79 -8.46
CA ALA A 478 47.13 1.45 -8.59
C ALA A 478 47.91 0.58 -9.59
N ILE A 479 48.28 1.14 -10.74
CA ILE A 479 49.12 0.44 -11.74
C ILE A 479 50.49 0.08 -11.16
N MET A 480 51.10 0.99 -10.41
CA MET A 480 52.39 0.76 -9.73
C MET A 480 52.28 -0.38 -8.70
N LEU A 481 51.21 -0.41 -7.91
CA LEU A 481 50.93 -1.49 -6.96
C LEU A 481 50.74 -2.85 -7.65
N VAL A 482 49.95 -2.90 -8.73
CA VAL A 482 49.70 -4.13 -9.50
C VAL A 482 50.97 -4.61 -10.22
N SER A 483 51.83 -3.68 -10.64
CA SER A 483 53.10 -3.99 -11.35
C SER A 483 54.25 -4.33 -10.41
N GLY A 484 54.05 -4.29 -9.08
CA GLY A 484 55.07 -4.58 -8.07
C GLY A 484 56.22 -3.55 -8.00
N LEU A 485 56.04 -2.36 -8.58
CA LEU A 485 57.04 -1.29 -8.59
C LEU A 485 56.80 -0.39 -7.37
N THR A 486 57.71 -0.43 -6.40
CA THR A 486 57.67 0.48 -5.23
C THR A 486 57.98 1.92 -5.63
N VAL A 487 57.24 2.87 -5.05
CA VAL A 487 57.39 4.31 -5.30
C VAL A 487 58.78 4.78 -4.85
N GLY A 488 59.72 4.82 -5.78
CA GLY A 488 60.90 5.66 -5.68
C GLY A 488 60.51 7.10 -6.02
N ASN A 489 60.59 8.01 -5.04
CA ASN A 489 60.48 9.45 -5.25
C ASN A 489 61.29 9.89 -6.48
N ARG A 490 60.63 10.41 -7.52
CA ARG A 490 61.20 11.41 -8.43
C ARG A 490 60.13 12.14 -9.25
N LEU A 491 59.84 13.35 -8.77
CA LEU A 491 59.59 14.64 -9.43
C LEU A 491 58.97 14.72 -10.84
N LEU A 492 57.96 15.62 -10.86
CA LEU A 492 57.27 16.37 -11.92
C LEU A 492 56.15 15.66 -12.68
#